data_AF-A0A9P8Y1S4-F1
#
_entry.id   AF-A0A9P8Y1S4-F1
#
_cell.length_a   1.000
_cell.length_b   1.000
_cell.length_c   1.000
_cell.angle_alpha   90.00
_cell.angle_beta   90.00
_cell.angle_gamma   90.00
#
_symmetry.space_group_name_H-M   'P 1'
#
loop_
_entity.id
_entity.type
_entity.pdbx_description
1 polymer ?
#
loop_
_entity_poly.entity_id
_entity_poly.type
_entity_poly.pdbx_seq_one_letter_code
_entity_poly.pdbx_strand_id
1 'polypeptide(L)'
;MLQNLLRDLSLWAPQAEPLKVEAASFVPPQSRIESLPTEVILIIYAMLPQPIDAACLALTCKCLYAKSDFRPKSRRVTMKDTPEILYRMLSQALVRFQEVPNEPLYQTAVPESILFGSSRHHYIMDWRAARLVTNSYFLGPRYGLRPSVLDVKGCWQISHGIHLAEPWRGRVHKRRGELLISCTRVYSGGEFASDEKLRRFLAAYRVEVCCHVGGFIEAGDFGPLHRDAFVLDGTPPVHGSCVKCHTDWSIECDRSRPEHGQCHEDMELGHRVVVIRTYHNLGDCRSTMNAKWHSMTDCRVPGTRLSAGAVENQWHASHVPGDKLDAAAVEACWEAARRRE
;
A
#
# COMPACT_ATOMS: atom_id res chain seq x y z
N MET A 1 -13.02 12.31 -30.64
CA MET A 1 -11.62 12.66 -31.01
C MET A 1 -11.02 11.65 -31.98
N LEU A 2 -10.97 10.35 -31.65
CA LEU A 2 -10.47 9.29 -32.56
C LEU A 2 -11.23 9.18 -33.90
N GLN A 3 -12.56 9.36 -33.87
CA GLN A 3 -13.40 9.35 -35.07
C GLN A 3 -13.16 10.55 -36.00
N ASN A 4 -12.73 11.70 -35.45
CA ASN A 4 -12.40 12.87 -36.27
C ASN A 4 -11.04 12.68 -36.94
N LEU A 5 -10.08 12.04 -36.24
CA LEU A 5 -8.76 11.73 -36.78
C LEU A 5 -8.82 10.74 -37.96
N LEU A 6 -9.75 9.76 -37.90
CA LEU A 6 -9.98 8.81 -39.00
C LEU A 6 -10.67 9.46 -40.21
N ARG A 7 -11.45 10.52 -39.99
CA ARG A 7 -12.13 11.26 -41.06
C ARG A 7 -11.14 12.10 -41.87
N ASP A 8 -10.17 12.71 -41.20
CA ASP A 8 -9.17 13.56 -41.86
C ASP A 8 -8.14 12.76 -42.70
N LEU A 9 -7.85 11.51 -42.31
CA LEU A 9 -7.00 10.61 -43.08
C LEU A 9 -7.66 10.13 -44.39
N SER A 10 -8.99 10.12 -44.47
CA SER A 10 -9.71 9.74 -45.69
C SER A 10 -9.66 10.80 -46.79
N LEU A 11 -9.32 12.05 -46.45
CA LEU A 11 -9.24 13.19 -47.37
C LEU A 11 -7.91 13.27 -48.12
N TRP A 12 -6.95 12.38 -47.85
CA TRP A 12 -5.59 12.39 -48.41
C TRP A 12 -5.32 11.31 -49.47
N ALA A 13 -6.34 10.58 -49.93
CA ALA A 13 -6.19 9.62 -51.02
C ALA A 13 -6.40 10.30 -52.38
N PRO A 14 -5.37 10.39 -53.25
CA PRO A 14 -5.55 10.89 -54.62
C PRO A 14 -6.37 9.90 -55.45
N GLN A 15 -7.14 10.44 -56.38
CA GLN A 15 -8.12 9.76 -57.21
C GLN A 15 -7.56 8.49 -57.89
N ALA A 16 -7.97 7.33 -57.41
CA ALA A 16 -7.87 6.06 -58.14
C ALA A 16 -9.26 5.71 -58.69
N GLU A 17 -9.32 5.31 -59.95
CA GLU A 17 -10.55 4.94 -60.64
C GLU A 17 -11.34 3.85 -59.90
N PRO A 18 -12.69 3.88 -59.96
CA PRO A 18 -13.53 2.95 -59.22
C PRO A 18 -13.46 1.55 -59.83
N LEU A 19 -12.68 0.67 -59.22
CA LEU A 19 -12.81 -0.77 -59.42
C LEU A 19 -14.19 -1.22 -58.92
N LYS A 20 -14.98 -1.82 -59.82
CA LYS A 20 -16.23 -2.51 -59.50
C LYS A 20 -15.90 -3.66 -58.55
N VAL A 21 -16.20 -3.50 -57.26
CA VAL A 21 -16.08 -4.56 -56.26
C VAL A 21 -17.49 -5.04 -55.89
N GLU A 22 -17.75 -6.30 -56.21
CA GLU A 22 -18.93 -7.04 -55.76
C GLU A 22 -19.00 -7.04 -54.23
N ALA A 23 -20.22 -6.86 -53.70
CA ALA A 23 -20.51 -6.74 -52.28
C ALA A 23 -20.28 -8.07 -51.52
N ALA A 24 -19.02 -8.38 -51.23
CA ALA A 24 -18.66 -9.31 -50.17
C ALA A 24 -18.83 -8.60 -48.82
N SER A 25 -19.48 -9.26 -47.86
CA SER A 25 -19.77 -8.72 -46.53
C SER A 25 -18.50 -8.19 -45.85
N PHE A 26 -18.41 -6.86 -45.74
CA PHE A 26 -17.29 -6.17 -45.12
C PHE A 26 -17.39 -6.31 -43.60
N VAL A 27 -16.80 -7.36 -43.05
CA VAL A 27 -16.41 -7.37 -41.63
C VAL A 27 -15.07 -6.65 -41.58
N PRO A 28 -14.99 -5.42 -41.03
CA PRO A 28 -13.71 -4.73 -40.97
C PRO A 28 -12.74 -5.59 -40.15
N PRO A 29 -11.53 -5.89 -40.65
CA PRO A 29 -10.54 -6.59 -39.86
C PRO A 29 -10.33 -5.79 -38.58
N GLN A 30 -10.55 -6.42 -37.43
CA GLN A 30 -10.27 -5.82 -36.12
C GLN A 30 -8.76 -5.61 -36.04
N SER A 31 -8.29 -4.45 -36.49
CA SER A 31 -6.89 -4.07 -36.45
C SER A 31 -6.49 -3.94 -34.98
N ARG A 32 -5.72 -4.92 -34.51
CA ARG A 32 -5.18 -4.85 -33.14
C ARG A 32 -4.08 -3.80 -33.11
N ILE A 33 -3.91 -3.11 -31.98
CA ILE A 33 -2.91 -2.05 -31.83
C ILE A 33 -1.48 -2.52 -32.18
N GLU A 34 -1.18 -3.81 -31.99
CA GLU A 34 0.13 -4.39 -32.31
C GLU A 34 0.40 -4.47 -33.82
N SER A 35 -0.66 -4.48 -34.63
CA SER A 35 -0.60 -4.52 -36.10
C SER A 35 -0.37 -3.16 -36.75
N LEU A 36 -0.42 -2.07 -35.96
CA LEU A 36 -0.12 -0.74 -36.46
C LEU A 36 1.37 -0.61 -36.85
N PRO A 37 1.68 0.19 -37.88
CA PRO A 37 3.05 0.58 -38.20
C PRO A 37 3.78 1.15 -36.97
N THR A 38 5.08 0.91 -36.88
CA THR A 38 5.88 1.32 -35.73
C THR A 38 5.83 2.82 -35.50
N GLU A 39 5.81 3.59 -36.59
CA GLU A 39 5.70 5.05 -36.61
C GLU A 39 4.42 5.52 -35.90
N VAL A 40 3.30 4.85 -36.16
CA VAL A 40 2.00 5.16 -35.53
C VAL A 40 2.03 4.85 -34.05
N ILE A 41 2.65 3.72 -33.66
CA ILE A 41 2.79 3.35 -32.25
C ILE A 41 3.67 4.35 -31.49
N LEU A 42 4.76 4.83 -32.12
CA LEU A 42 5.62 5.86 -31.54
C LEU A 42 4.90 7.21 -31.41
N ILE A 43 4.05 7.58 -32.37
CA ILE A 43 3.18 8.75 -32.26
C ILE A 43 2.21 8.58 -31.09
N ILE A 44 1.60 7.40 -30.93
CA ILE A 44 0.73 7.11 -29.78
C ILE A 44 1.52 7.32 -28.48
N TYR A 45 2.73 6.77 -28.35
CA TYR A 45 3.58 7.00 -27.17
C TYR A 45 3.90 8.48 -26.94
N ALA A 46 4.18 9.25 -27.99
CA ALA A 46 4.49 10.68 -27.90
C ALA A 46 3.26 11.53 -27.54
N MET A 47 2.06 11.05 -27.84
CA MET A 47 0.79 11.70 -27.51
C MET A 47 0.30 11.39 -26.09
N LEU A 48 0.94 10.46 -25.37
CA LEU A 48 0.56 10.14 -24.01
C LEU A 48 0.98 11.29 -23.09
N PRO A 49 0.05 11.85 -22.29
CA PRO A 49 0.28 13.08 -21.54
C PRO A 49 1.30 12.91 -20.42
N GLN A 50 1.50 11.68 -19.95
CA GLN A 50 2.45 11.38 -18.89
C GLN A 50 3.38 10.21 -19.29
N PRO A 51 4.67 10.25 -18.90
CA PRO A 51 5.59 9.14 -19.14
C PRO A 51 5.14 7.80 -18.54
N ILE A 52 4.26 7.81 -17.53
CA ILE A 52 3.70 6.60 -16.93
C ILE A 52 2.74 5.88 -17.87
N ASP A 53 1.93 6.62 -18.62
CA ASP A 53 0.99 6.01 -19.57
C ASP A 53 1.76 5.26 -20.65
N ALA A 54 2.91 5.81 -21.07
CA ALA A 54 3.82 5.16 -22.01
C ALA A 54 4.41 3.86 -21.41
N ALA A 55 4.85 3.89 -20.15
CA ALA A 55 5.32 2.67 -19.49
C ALA A 55 4.21 1.62 -19.37
N CYS A 56 3.00 2.02 -18.97
CA CYS A 56 1.84 1.14 -18.88
C CYS A 56 1.47 0.53 -20.24
N LEU A 57 1.41 1.33 -21.30
CA LEU A 57 1.13 0.88 -22.66
C LEU A 57 2.21 -0.10 -23.14
N ALA A 58 3.49 0.19 -22.89
CA ALA A 58 4.59 -0.69 -23.24
C ALA A 58 4.50 -2.05 -22.54
N LEU A 59 4.03 -2.08 -21.30
CA LEU A 59 3.90 -3.31 -20.51
C LEU A 59 2.66 -4.16 -20.86
N THR A 60 1.76 -3.67 -21.71
CA THR A 60 0.55 -4.43 -22.09
C THR A 60 0.85 -5.64 -22.98
N CYS A 61 1.84 -5.56 -23.88
CA CYS A 61 2.28 -6.70 -24.68
C CYS A 61 3.73 -6.57 -25.17
N LYS A 62 4.35 -7.72 -25.49
CA LYS A 62 5.76 -7.79 -25.92
C LYS A 62 6.04 -6.97 -27.19
N CYS A 63 5.07 -6.86 -28.10
CA CYS A 63 5.22 -6.10 -29.35
C CYS A 63 5.33 -4.60 -29.07
N LEU A 64 4.44 -4.06 -28.24
CA LEU A 64 4.46 -2.64 -27.86
C LEU A 64 5.68 -2.30 -27.02
N TYR A 65 6.11 -3.19 -26.12
CA TYR A 65 7.36 -3.04 -25.38
C TYR A 65 8.57 -2.94 -26.32
N ALA A 66 8.67 -3.85 -27.31
CA ALA A 66 9.80 -3.89 -28.23
C ALA A 66 9.91 -2.64 -29.10
N LYS A 67 8.79 -1.95 -29.34
CA LYS A 67 8.69 -0.70 -30.11
C LYS A 67 8.88 0.55 -29.25
N SER A 68 8.94 0.43 -27.92
CA SER A 68 9.18 1.56 -27.02
C SER A 68 10.67 1.88 -26.90
N ASP A 69 11.01 3.17 -26.81
CA ASP A 69 12.40 3.65 -26.63
C ASP A 69 12.98 3.38 -25.23
N PHE A 70 12.32 2.56 -24.41
CA PHE A 70 12.81 2.14 -23.09
C PHE A 70 14.03 1.23 -23.13
N ARG A 71 14.59 0.93 -24.31
CA ARG A 71 15.88 0.25 -24.40
C ARG A 71 16.99 1.22 -23.99
N PRO A 72 17.72 0.97 -22.88
CA PRO A 72 18.92 1.75 -22.59
C PRO A 72 19.90 1.60 -23.76
N LYS A 73 20.35 2.72 -24.35
CA LYS A 73 21.28 2.77 -25.49
C LYS A 73 22.71 2.30 -25.15
N SER A 74 22.93 1.51 -24.11
CA SER A 74 24.26 1.11 -23.65
C SER A 74 24.42 -0.41 -23.52
N ARG A 75 25.32 -0.93 -24.37
CA ARG A 75 25.94 -2.27 -24.37
C ARG A 75 24.98 -3.46 -24.42
N ARG A 76 25.44 -4.54 -25.09
CA ARG A 76 24.77 -5.85 -25.15
C ARG A 76 24.60 -6.41 -23.74
N VAL A 77 23.54 -6.00 -23.07
CA VAL A 77 22.94 -6.73 -21.96
C VAL A 77 22.07 -7.79 -22.62
N THR A 78 22.45 -9.04 -22.46
CA THR A 78 21.64 -10.19 -22.88
C THR A 78 20.21 -10.04 -22.33
N MET A 79 19.18 -10.35 -23.11
CA MET A 79 17.75 -10.24 -22.72
C MET A 79 17.35 -11.00 -21.44
N LYS A 80 18.28 -11.68 -20.76
CA LYS A 80 18.07 -12.29 -19.45
C LYS A 80 18.12 -11.29 -18.30
N ASP A 81 18.81 -10.16 -18.43
CA ASP A 81 19.15 -9.30 -17.28
C ASP A 81 18.34 -7.98 -17.22
N THR A 82 17.53 -7.70 -18.25
CA THR A 82 16.73 -6.46 -18.36
C THR A 82 15.60 -6.32 -17.32
N PRO A 83 14.87 -7.39 -16.92
CA PRO A 83 13.89 -7.29 -15.85
C PRO A 83 14.53 -6.92 -14.51
N GLU A 84 15.75 -7.39 -14.26
CA GLU A 84 16.43 -7.23 -12.97
C GLU A 84 17.00 -5.82 -12.77
N ILE A 85 17.44 -5.16 -13.84
CA ILE A 85 17.90 -3.77 -13.82
C ILE A 85 16.71 -2.81 -13.63
N LEU A 86 15.61 -2.99 -14.36
CA LEU A 86 14.38 -2.21 -14.15
C LEU A 86 13.77 -2.49 -12.77
N TYR A 87 13.83 -3.74 -12.29
CA TYR A 87 13.43 -4.11 -10.93
C TYR A 87 14.28 -3.42 -9.87
N ARG A 88 15.61 -3.31 -10.05
CA ARG A 88 16.49 -2.58 -9.12
C ARG A 88 16.24 -1.07 -9.16
N MET A 89 16.03 -0.49 -10.33
CA MET A 89 15.75 0.95 -10.45
C MET A 89 14.38 1.32 -9.87
N LEU A 90 13.36 0.47 -10.08
CA LEU A 90 12.04 0.65 -9.49
C LEU A 90 12.04 0.34 -7.99
N SER A 91 12.70 -0.71 -7.51
CA SER A 91 12.75 -1.03 -6.07
C SER A 91 13.50 0.02 -5.26
N GLN A 92 14.54 0.65 -5.81
CA GLN A 92 15.25 1.77 -5.19
C GLN A 92 14.43 3.08 -5.21
N ALA A 93 13.46 3.22 -6.11
CA ALA A 93 12.57 4.37 -6.17
C ALA A 93 11.27 4.19 -5.37
N LEU A 94 10.77 2.95 -5.25
CA LEU A 94 9.47 2.60 -4.66
C LEU A 94 9.47 2.51 -3.13
N VAL A 95 10.64 2.56 -2.49
CA VAL A 95 10.76 2.60 -1.02
C VAL A 95 11.56 3.84 -0.64
N ARG A 96 10.94 5.01 -0.77
CA ARG A 96 11.45 6.22 -0.12
C ARG A 96 10.66 6.46 1.17
N PHE A 97 11.30 6.17 2.30
CA PHE A 97 10.90 6.79 3.57
C PHE A 97 11.32 8.25 3.50
N GLN A 98 10.37 9.15 3.37
CA GLN A 98 10.63 10.56 3.65
C GLN A 98 10.13 10.87 5.05
N GLU A 99 11.07 11.14 5.96
CA GLU A 99 10.80 12.09 7.03
C GLU A 99 10.61 13.45 6.34
N VAL A 100 9.37 13.80 6.05
CA VAL A 100 9.07 15.14 5.52
C VAL A 100 9.14 16.10 6.70
N PRO A 101 9.96 17.18 6.65
CA PRO A 101 9.93 18.22 7.67
C PRO A 101 8.50 18.76 7.81
N ASN A 102 8.11 19.25 8.99
CA ASN A 102 6.76 19.69 9.39
C ASN A 102 6.16 20.87 8.58
N GLU A 103 6.27 20.89 7.25
CA GLU A 103 5.47 21.77 6.42
C GLU A 103 4.08 21.18 6.19
N PRO A 104 3.01 21.97 6.35
CA PRO A 104 1.66 21.51 6.05
C PRO A 104 1.56 21.22 4.55
N LEU A 105 1.59 19.94 4.18
CA LEU A 105 1.31 19.46 2.83
C LEU A 105 -0.14 19.78 2.45
N TYR A 106 -0.36 21.00 1.95
CA TYR A 106 -1.59 21.37 1.27
C TYR A 106 -1.59 20.72 -0.13
N GLN A 107 -2.28 19.57 -0.22
CA GLN A 107 -3.22 19.19 -1.29
C GLN A 107 -2.82 19.45 -2.77
N THR A 108 -1.64 19.03 -3.19
CA THR A 108 -1.53 18.42 -4.53
C THR A 108 -1.47 16.91 -4.33
N ALA A 109 -2.63 16.34 -3.96
CA ALA A 109 -2.77 14.90 -3.83
C ALA A 109 -2.36 14.26 -5.16
N VAL A 110 -1.19 13.64 -5.18
CA VAL A 110 -0.84 12.72 -6.26
C VAL A 110 -1.87 11.60 -6.14
N PRO A 111 -2.79 11.41 -7.10
CA PRO A 111 -3.88 10.43 -6.99
C PRO A 111 -3.38 8.98 -6.88
N GLU A 112 -2.07 8.79 -7.00
CA GLU A 112 -1.37 7.53 -7.08
C GLU A 112 -0.84 7.05 -5.73
N SER A 113 -1.02 7.75 -4.60
CA SER A 113 -0.47 7.30 -3.32
C SER A 113 -1.51 7.28 -2.19
N ILE A 114 -1.49 6.23 -1.39
CA ILE A 114 -2.24 6.16 -0.13
C ILE A 114 -1.28 6.52 1.01
N LEU A 115 -1.71 7.47 1.84
CA LEU A 115 -1.04 7.80 3.09
C LEU A 115 -1.67 6.96 4.20
N PHE A 116 -0.86 6.17 4.87
CA PHE A 116 -1.25 5.48 6.09
C PHE A 116 -0.47 6.01 7.27
N GLY A 117 -1.15 6.32 8.38
CA GLY A 117 -0.47 6.75 9.62
C GLY A 117 -0.96 8.10 10.13
N SER A 118 -0.22 8.64 11.11
CA SER A 118 -0.53 9.89 11.79
C SER A 118 0.12 11.07 11.08
N SER A 119 -0.36 12.30 11.34
CA SER A 119 0.15 13.55 10.78
C SER A 119 1.68 13.70 10.69
N ARG A 120 2.46 13.02 11.54
CA ARG A 120 3.94 13.09 11.59
C ARG A 120 4.67 11.85 11.09
N HIS A 121 4.00 10.71 10.97
CA HIS A 121 4.59 9.45 10.52
C HIS A 121 3.63 8.79 9.56
N HIS A 122 3.94 8.90 8.26
CA HIS A 122 3.13 8.34 7.19
C HIS A 122 3.93 7.27 6.46
N TYR A 123 3.35 6.07 6.37
CA TYR A 123 3.71 5.13 5.33
C TYR A 123 2.99 5.53 4.05
N ILE A 124 3.77 5.88 3.03
CA ILE A 124 3.25 6.22 1.71
C ILE A 124 3.32 4.95 0.85
N MET A 125 2.17 4.43 0.46
CA MET A 125 2.13 3.35 -0.50
C MET A 125 1.71 3.86 -1.87
N ASP A 126 2.63 3.73 -2.82
CA ASP A 126 2.40 4.04 -4.22
C ASP A 126 1.51 2.96 -4.88
N TRP A 127 0.53 3.39 -5.66
CA TRP A 127 -0.33 2.55 -6.49
C TRP A 127 0.46 1.64 -7.40
N ARG A 128 1.60 2.08 -7.92
CA ARG A 128 2.51 1.29 -8.75
C ARG A 128 3.06 0.10 -7.98
N ALA A 129 3.45 0.28 -6.71
CA ALA A 129 3.90 -0.82 -5.86
C ALA A 129 2.75 -1.82 -5.65
N ALA A 130 1.56 -1.32 -5.31
CA ALA A 130 0.36 -2.14 -5.15
C ALA A 130 -0.02 -2.91 -6.44
N ARG A 131 0.08 -2.25 -7.60
CA ARG A 131 -0.15 -2.83 -8.92
C ARG A 131 0.86 -3.92 -9.24
N LEU A 132 2.14 -3.70 -8.95
CA LEU A 132 3.17 -4.70 -9.18
C LEU A 132 2.97 -5.91 -8.27
N VAL A 133 2.54 -5.73 -7.02
CA VAL A 133 2.24 -6.86 -6.13
C VAL A 133 1.05 -7.67 -6.66
N THR A 134 -0.03 -7.02 -7.08
CA THR A 134 -1.19 -7.71 -7.66
C THR A 134 -0.88 -8.36 -9.01
N ASN A 135 -0.05 -7.75 -9.85
CA ASN A 135 0.41 -8.36 -11.11
C ASN A 135 1.22 -9.62 -10.89
N SER A 136 2.10 -9.65 -9.89
CA SER A 136 2.86 -10.85 -9.52
C SER A 136 1.92 -12.03 -9.22
N TYR A 137 0.80 -11.74 -8.58
CA TYR A 137 -0.23 -12.74 -8.29
C TYR A 137 -0.97 -13.24 -9.54
N PHE A 138 -1.44 -12.33 -10.39
CA PHE A 138 -2.27 -12.70 -11.56
C PHE A 138 -1.47 -13.23 -12.75
N LEU A 139 -0.31 -12.64 -13.02
CA LEU A 139 0.51 -12.90 -14.21
C LEU A 139 1.73 -13.78 -13.89
N GLY A 140 2.04 -13.94 -12.60
CA GLY A 140 3.16 -14.72 -12.10
C GLY A 140 4.35 -13.85 -11.66
N PRO A 141 5.31 -14.44 -10.90
CA PRO A 141 6.36 -13.69 -10.20
C PRO A 141 7.29 -12.84 -11.08
N ARG A 142 7.35 -13.13 -12.39
CA ARG A 142 8.18 -12.39 -13.35
C ARG A 142 7.58 -11.04 -13.74
N TYR A 143 6.32 -10.79 -13.42
CA TYR A 143 5.56 -9.61 -13.86
C TYR A 143 5.23 -8.66 -12.71
N GLY A 144 5.88 -8.80 -11.56
CA GLY A 144 5.53 -8.00 -10.39
C GLY A 144 6.45 -8.17 -9.19
N LEU A 145 6.01 -7.62 -8.06
CA LEU A 145 6.69 -7.69 -6.78
C LEU A 145 6.09 -8.80 -5.91
N ARG A 146 6.91 -9.45 -5.09
CA ARG A 146 6.36 -10.33 -4.04
C ARG A 146 5.68 -9.47 -2.98
N PRO A 147 4.57 -9.93 -2.37
CA PRO A 147 3.91 -9.19 -1.29
C PRO A 147 4.85 -8.82 -0.14
N SER A 148 5.83 -9.69 0.15
CA SER A 148 6.86 -9.47 1.17
C SER A 148 7.77 -8.25 0.91
N VAL A 149 7.75 -7.67 -0.30
CA VAL A 149 8.45 -6.40 -0.57
C VAL A 149 7.77 -5.23 0.15
N LEU A 150 6.48 -5.37 0.49
CA LEU A 150 5.76 -4.40 1.31
C LEU A 150 6.02 -4.62 2.81
N ASP A 151 6.81 -5.63 3.18
CA ASP A 151 7.15 -5.91 4.58
C ASP A 151 8.22 -4.91 5.05
N VAL A 152 7.75 -3.76 5.49
CA VAL A 152 8.59 -2.71 6.07
C VAL A 152 8.69 -2.95 7.56
N LYS A 153 9.90 -2.87 8.12
CA LYS A 153 10.11 -2.78 9.57
C LYS A 153 10.60 -1.38 9.90
N GLY A 154 9.75 -0.60 10.57
CA GLY A 154 10.14 0.68 11.17
C GLY A 154 10.28 0.55 12.68
N CYS A 155 11.35 1.09 13.24
CA CYS A 155 11.51 1.23 14.69
C CYS A 155 12.18 2.55 15.01
N TRP A 156 11.48 3.42 15.72
CA TRP A 156 11.89 4.78 16.01
C TRP A 156 11.67 5.10 17.49
N GLN A 157 12.55 5.94 18.04
CA GLN A 157 12.29 6.61 19.31
C GLN A 157 11.62 7.94 18.97
N ILE A 158 10.37 8.14 19.38
CA ILE A 158 9.62 9.33 18.96
C ILE A 158 9.89 10.50 19.91
N SER A 159 9.67 10.30 21.21
CA SER A 159 9.87 11.34 22.23
C SER A 159 9.76 10.78 23.64
N HIS A 160 10.36 11.45 24.63
CA HIS A 160 10.12 11.19 26.07
C HIS A 160 10.32 9.73 26.53
N GLY A 161 11.23 9.00 25.87
CA GLY A 161 11.46 7.58 26.16
C GLY A 161 10.35 6.66 25.64
N ILE A 162 9.52 7.09 24.70
CA ILE A 162 8.52 6.24 24.05
C ILE A 162 9.08 5.77 22.70
N HIS A 163 9.02 4.46 22.51
CA HIS A 163 9.43 3.78 21.29
C HIS A 163 8.20 3.42 20.48
N LEU A 164 8.31 3.60 19.15
CA LEU A 164 7.34 3.11 18.18
C LEU A 164 8.02 2.08 17.29
N ALA A 165 7.44 0.90 17.22
CA ALA A 165 7.66 -0.01 16.10
C ALA A 165 6.44 -0.03 15.20
N GLU A 166 6.64 0.07 13.88
CA GLU A 166 5.55 0.03 12.89
C GLU A 166 5.90 -0.90 11.74
N PRO A 167 5.82 -2.23 11.96
CA PRO A 167 5.86 -3.17 10.87
C PRO A 167 4.62 -3.10 9.98
N TRP A 168 4.86 -3.00 8.67
CA TRP A 168 3.87 -3.16 7.61
C TRP A 168 4.00 -4.53 6.97
N ARG A 169 2.90 -5.06 6.45
CA ARG A 169 2.90 -6.29 5.66
C ARG A 169 1.88 -6.28 4.55
N GLY A 170 2.23 -6.92 3.44
CA GLY A 170 1.36 -7.09 2.29
C GLY A 170 0.98 -8.55 2.03
N ARG A 171 -0.28 -8.79 1.66
CA ARG A 171 -0.79 -10.11 1.22
C ARG A 171 -1.74 -9.94 0.04
N VAL A 172 -1.84 -10.96 -0.82
CA VAL A 172 -2.87 -10.99 -1.87
C VAL A 172 -3.88 -12.08 -1.54
N HIS A 173 -5.16 -11.69 -1.45
CA HIS A 173 -6.25 -12.60 -1.15
C HIS A 173 -6.45 -13.60 -2.29
N LYS A 174 -6.11 -14.88 -2.07
CA LYS A 174 -6.02 -15.89 -3.15
C LYS A 174 -7.26 -15.97 -4.05
N ARG A 175 -8.47 -15.98 -3.48
CA ARG A 175 -9.68 -16.13 -4.30
C ARG A 175 -10.07 -14.88 -5.08
N ARG A 176 -9.69 -13.70 -4.59
CA ARG A 176 -10.15 -12.41 -5.14
C ARG A 176 -9.05 -11.65 -5.88
N GLY A 177 -7.79 -12.02 -5.65
CA GLY A 177 -6.62 -11.28 -6.12
C GLY A 177 -6.58 -9.84 -5.63
N GLU A 178 -7.17 -9.57 -4.45
CA GLU A 178 -7.18 -8.26 -3.83
C GLU A 178 -5.96 -8.10 -2.92
N LEU A 179 -5.32 -6.92 -2.95
CA LEU A 179 -4.24 -6.57 -2.05
C LEU A 179 -4.79 -6.21 -0.68
N LEU A 180 -4.32 -6.95 0.33
CA LEU A 180 -4.55 -6.67 1.73
C LEU A 180 -3.25 -6.14 2.33
N ILE A 181 -3.36 -5.11 3.17
CA ILE A 181 -2.25 -4.53 3.92
C ILE A 181 -2.58 -4.61 5.40
N SER A 182 -1.59 -4.94 6.22
CA SER A 182 -1.68 -4.80 7.67
C SER A 182 -0.54 -3.96 8.21
N CYS A 183 -0.85 -3.12 9.18
CA CYS A 183 0.14 -2.38 9.97
C CYS A 183 -0.08 -2.68 11.44
N THR A 184 1.01 -3.00 12.13
CA THR A 184 1.02 -3.16 13.58
C THR A 184 1.87 -2.05 14.17
N ARG A 185 1.27 -1.13 14.91
CA ARG A 185 1.98 -0.11 15.70
C ARG A 185 2.14 -0.60 17.11
N VAL A 186 3.36 -0.61 17.61
CA VAL A 186 3.70 -0.98 18.98
C VAL A 186 4.29 0.24 19.65
N TYR A 187 3.57 0.77 20.63
CA TYR A 187 4.08 1.84 21.50
C TYR A 187 4.52 1.22 22.81
N SER A 188 5.78 1.40 23.17
CA SER A 188 6.30 0.97 24.47
C SER A 188 6.92 2.16 25.20
N GLY A 189 6.71 2.20 26.52
CA GLY A 189 7.52 3.04 27.38
C GLY A 189 8.89 2.38 27.59
N GLY A 190 9.98 3.09 27.32
CA GLY A 190 11.32 2.70 27.76
C GLY A 190 11.49 2.92 29.26
N GLU A 191 12.73 2.75 29.75
CA GLU A 191 13.06 2.74 31.18
C GLU A 191 12.49 3.94 31.98
N PHE A 192 12.33 5.10 31.34
CA PHE A 192 11.92 6.36 31.98
C PHE A 192 10.47 6.80 31.69
N ALA A 193 9.73 6.03 30.90
CA ALA A 193 8.37 6.37 30.49
C ALA A 193 7.34 5.71 31.41
N SER A 194 6.75 6.49 32.32
CA SER A 194 5.61 6.03 33.12
C SER A 194 4.37 5.80 32.24
N ASP A 195 3.45 4.96 32.70
CA ASP A 195 2.16 4.72 32.05
C ASP A 195 1.42 6.01 31.73
N GLU A 196 1.47 6.98 32.65
CA GLU A 196 0.86 8.29 32.48
C GLU A 196 1.53 9.10 31.35
N LYS A 197 2.86 8.98 31.17
CA LYS A 197 3.56 9.60 30.02
C LYS A 197 3.13 8.95 28.71
N LEU A 198 3.07 7.61 28.66
CA LEU A 198 2.63 6.88 27.47
C LEU A 198 1.20 7.27 27.08
N ARG A 199 0.31 7.33 28.07
CA ARG A 199 -1.07 7.77 27.89
C ARG A 199 -1.16 9.20 27.37
N ARG A 200 -0.46 10.15 27.99
CA ARG A 200 -0.42 11.55 27.54
C ARG A 200 0.16 11.69 26.14
N PHE A 201 1.15 10.88 25.81
CA PHE A 201 1.72 10.83 24.48
C PHE A 201 0.69 10.36 23.45
N LEU A 202 0.00 9.23 23.68
CA LEU A 202 -1.05 8.74 22.79
C LEU A 202 -2.19 9.77 22.63
N ALA A 203 -2.51 10.50 23.70
CA ALA A 203 -3.46 11.62 23.68
C ALA A 203 -2.99 12.77 22.79
N ALA A 204 -1.77 13.23 22.98
CA ALA A 204 -1.22 14.39 22.30
C ALA A 204 -0.88 14.09 20.83
N TYR A 205 -0.44 12.88 20.52
CA TYR A 205 0.01 12.51 19.18
C TYR A 205 -1.14 12.22 18.21
N ARG A 206 -2.39 12.17 18.71
CA ARG A 206 -3.59 11.82 17.92
C ARG A 206 -3.33 10.61 17.05
N VAL A 207 -2.99 9.48 17.70
CA VAL A 207 -2.79 8.25 16.93
C VAL A 207 -4.10 7.95 16.21
N GLU A 208 -4.03 7.81 14.89
CA GLU A 208 -5.19 7.58 14.02
C GLU A 208 -5.08 6.20 13.39
N VAL A 209 -6.19 5.49 13.32
CA VAL A 209 -6.29 4.24 12.54
C VAL A 209 -6.37 4.56 11.04
N CYS A 210 -7.15 5.58 10.71
CA CYS A 210 -7.35 6.09 9.35
C CYS A 210 -7.89 7.54 9.40
N CYS A 211 -7.89 8.26 8.27
CA CYS A 211 -8.40 9.64 8.19
C CYS A 211 -9.86 9.83 8.67
N HIS A 212 -10.62 8.75 8.77
CA HIS A 212 -12.05 8.75 9.08
C HIS A 212 -12.37 8.48 10.54
N VAL A 213 -11.47 7.78 11.23
CA VAL A 213 -11.60 7.46 12.65
C VAL A 213 -10.64 8.38 13.37
N GLY A 214 -11.18 9.49 13.87
CA GLY A 214 -10.41 10.51 14.59
C GLY A 214 -9.68 9.92 15.80
N GLY A 215 -8.66 10.65 16.28
CA GLY A 215 -7.77 10.20 17.35
C GLY A 215 -8.50 9.55 18.52
N PHE A 216 -7.98 8.41 18.99
CA PHE A 216 -8.59 7.47 19.95
C PHE A 216 -9.15 8.06 21.26
N ILE A 217 -8.87 9.32 21.56
CA ILE A 217 -9.04 9.92 22.88
C ILE A 217 -10.26 10.85 22.92
N GLU A 218 -10.70 11.39 21.78
CA GLU A 218 -11.80 12.37 21.72
C GLU A 218 -13.17 11.71 21.46
N ALA A 219 -13.21 10.51 20.88
CA ALA A 219 -14.45 9.79 20.63
C ALA A 219 -14.86 8.97 21.88
N GLY A 220 -15.80 9.50 22.65
CA GLY A 220 -16.37 8.88 23.86
C GLY A 220 -16.99 7.49 23.69
N ASP A 221 -17.04 6.95 22.47
CA ASP A 221 -17.46 5.57 22.15
C ASP A 221 -16.36 4.52 22.40
N PHE A 222 -15.11 4.95 22.61
CA PHE A 222 -14.01 4.06 22.99
C PHE A 222 -13.81 4.04 24.50
N GLY A 223 -14.75 3.37 25.18
CA GLY A 223 -14.67 3.01 26.61
C GLY A 223 -13.35 2.39 27.13
N PRO A 224 -12.47 1.78 26.32
CA PRO A 224 -11.22 1.19 26.86
C PRO A 224 -10.00 2.14 26.96
N LEU A 225 -9.84 3.14 26.10
CA LEU A 225 -8.72 4.10 26.26
C LEU A 225 -9.10 5.29 27.16
N HIS A 226 -10.39 5.42 27.48
CA HIS A 226 -10.95 6.47 28.31
C HIS A 226 -10.77 6.12 29.80
N ARG A 227 -9.68 6.62 30.39
CA ARG A 227 -9.38 6.60 31.84
C ARG A 227 -9.12 5.24 32.49
N ASP A 228 -9.90 4.20 32.22
CA ASP A 228 -9.95 3.03 33.10
C ASP A 228 -9.48 1.70 32.48
N ALA A 229 -9.45 1.50 31.15
CA ALA A 229 -8.93 0.22 30.61
C ALA A 229 -7.43 0.20 30.32
N PHE A 230 -6.74 1.29 30.63
CA PHE A 230 -5.33 1.18 30.99
C PHE A 230 -5.18 0.42 32.32
N VAL A 231 -6.18 0.26 33.18
CA VAL A 231 -5.97 -0.28 34.55
C VAL A 231 -5.87 -1.82 34.60
N LEU A 232 -6.28 -2.55 33.56
CA LEU A 232 -6.48 -4.01 33.67
C LEU A 232 -5.62 -4.80 32.68
N ASP A 233 -4.58 -5.46 33.21
CA ASP A 233 -3.90 -6.55 32.50
C ASP A 233 -4.93 -7.63 32.13
N GLY A 234 -4.87 -8.13 30.90
CA GLY A 234 -5.74 -9.22 30.43
C GLY A 234 -7.13 -8.78 29.93
N THR A 235 -7.35 -7.48 29.68
CA THR A 235 -8.55 -7.08 28.91
C THR A 235 -8.49 -7.64 27.50
N PRO A 236 -9.60 -8.16 26.96
CA PRO A 236 -9.65 -8.61 25.58
C PRO A 236 -9.34 -7.44 24.63
N PRO A 237 -8.71 -7.71 23.48
CA PRO A 237 -8.48 -6.69 22.47
C PRO A 237 -9.79 -6.01 22.08
N VAL A 238 -9.71 -4.71 21.86
CA VAL A 238 -10.81 -3.89 21.39
C VAL A 238 -10.81 -3.97 19.88
N HIS A 239 -11.94 -4.26 19.25
CA HIS A 239 -12.05 -4.36 17.79
C HIS A 239 -13.06 -3.37 17.22
N GLY A 240 -12.87 -3.00 15.95
CA GLY A 240 -13.84 -2.22 15.22
C GLY A 240 -13.39 -1.87 13.80
N SER A 241 -14.24 -1.09 13.14
CA SER A 241 -14.20 -0.97 11.68
C SER A 241 -14.59 0.42 11.21
N CYS A 242 -13.87 0.92 10.22
CA CYS A 242 -14.23 2.14 9.51
C CYS A 242 -15.12 1.82 8.31
N VAL A 243 -16.37 2.31 8.33
CA VAL A 243 -17.34 2.13 7.24
C VAL A 243 -17.00 2.88 5.95
N LYS A 244 -16.08 3.87 6.01
CA LYS A 244 -15.73 4.69 4.85
C LYS A 244 -14.60 4.08 4.02
N CYS A 245 -13.50 3.67 4.66
CA CYS A 245 -12.30 3.17 3.99
C CYS A 245 -12.02 1.68 4.24
N HIS A 246 -13.01 0.91 4.71
CA HIS A 246 -12.89 -0.55 4.89
C HIS A 246 -11.65 -0.95 5.69
N THR A 247 -11.39 -0.20 6.75
CA THR A 247 -10.26 -0.45 7.63
C THR A 247 -10.78 -1.09 8.90
N ASP A 248 -10.38 -2.34 9.14
CA ASP A 248 -10.58 -2.98 10.43
C ASP A 248 -9.37 -2.69 11.32
N TRP A 249 -9.59 -2.73 12.63
CA TRP A 249 -8.51 -2.57 13.59
C TRP A 249 -8.76 -3.38 14.85
N SER A 250 -7.66 -3.61 15.56
CA SER A 250 -7.67 -4.11 16.93
C SER A 250 -6.66 -3.35 17.79
N ILE A 251 -7.00 -3.12 19.06
CA ILE A 251 -6.14 -2.46 20.04
C ILE A 251 -5.99 -3.38 21.23
N GLU A 252 -4.75 -3.64 21.60
CA GLU A 252 -4.36 -4.51 22.70
C GLU A 252 -3.39 -3.74 23.59
N CYS A 253 -3.61 -3.81 24.89
CA CYS A 253 -2.69 -3.26 25.89
C CYS A 253 -2.17 -4.43 26.71
N ASP A 254 -0.85 -4.60 26.74
CA ASP A 254 -0.20 -5.67 27.50
C ASP A 254 0.89 -5.07 28.40
N ARG A 255 1.23 -5.79 29.47
CA ARG A 255 2.43 -5.51 30.26
C ARG A 255 3.51 -6.47 29.81
N SER A 256 4.66 -5.93 29.38
CA SER A 256 5.82 -6.77 29.13
C SER A 256 6.18 -7.48 30.43
N ARG A 257 6.10 -8.81 30.43
CA ARG A 257 6.64 -9.59 31.54
C ARG A 257 8.16 -9.42 31.53
N PRO A 258 8.80 -9.09 32.65
CA PRO A 258 10.26 -9.13 32.72
C PRO A 258 10.71 -10.55 32.38
N GLU A 259 11.44 -10.71 31.28
CA GLU A 259 12.01 -11.98 30.90
C GLU A 259 13.14 -12.31 31.87
N HIS A 260 12.90 -13.33 32.69
CA HIS A 260 13.89 -14.04 33.53
C HIS A 260 14.19 -13.42 34.90
N GLY A 261 13.33 -13.74 35.88
CA GLY A 261 13.74 -14.28 37.19
C GLY A 261 14.55 -13.41 38.14
N GLN A 262 14.97 -12.21 37.74
CA GLN A 262 15.54 -11.21 38.63
C GLN A 262 14.40 -10.32 39.14
N CYS A 263 13.54 -10.94 39.94
CA CYS A 263 12.56 -10.23 40.74
C CYS A 263 13.34 -9.52 41.87
N HIS A 264 13.88 -8.33 41.59
CA HIS A 264 14.06 -7.38 42.68
C HIS A 264 12.65 -7.00 43.11
N GLU A 265 12.31 -7.23 44.39
CA GLU A 265 10.98 -7.03 44.97
C GLU A 265 10.44 -5.60 44.78
N ASP A 266 11.28 -4.65 44.36
CA ASP A 266 10.93 -3.26 44.11
C ASP A 266 10.68 -2.91 42.62
N MET A 267 10.80 -3.86 41.68
CA MET A 267 10.67 -3.62 40.23
C MET A 267 9.44 -4.30 39.59
N GLU A 268 8.33 -4.39 40.34
CA GLU A 268 7.13 -5.15 39.96
C GLU A 268 6.29 -4.58 38.79
N LEU A 269 6.60 -3.39 38.29
CA LEU A 269 5.78 -2.75 37.24
C LEU A 269 6.48 -2.87 35.88
N GLY A 270 6.25 -4.01 35.20
CA GLY A 270 6.66 -4.18 33.80
C GLY A 270 6.16 -3.05 32.90
N HIS A 271 6.93 -2.72 31.86
CA HIS A 271 6.60 -1.63 30.95
C HIS A 271 5.31 -1.94 30.18
N ARG A 272 4.43 -0.95 30.05
CA ARG A 272 3.24 -1.10 29.24
C ARG A 272 3.53 -0.97 27.76
N VAL A 273 2.86 -1.83 27.01
CA VAL A 273 2.92 -1.89 25.56
C VAL A 273 1.51 -1.76 25.01
N VAL A 274 1.32 -0.80 24.11
CA VAL A 274 0.07 -0.61 23.38
C VAL A 274 0.30 -1.07 21.94
N VAL A 275 -0.42 -2.10 21.54
CA VAL A 275 -0.37 -2.68 20.19
C VAL A 275 -1.64 -2.31 19.44
N ILE A 276 -1.50 -1.61 18.33
CA ILE A 276 -2.59 -1.21 17.45
C ILE A 276 -2.37 -1.91 16.12
N ARG A 277 -3.28 -2.81 15.74
CA ARG A 277 -3.28 -3.48 14.44
C ARG A 277 -4.34 -2.87 13.56
N THR A 278 -3.99 -2.64 12.31
CA THR A 278 -4.88 -2.13 11.29
C THR A 278 -4.82 -3.04 10.07
N TYR A 279 -5.96 -3.24 9.42
CA TYR A 279 -6.13 -4.11 8.27
C TYR A 279 -6.88 -3.35 7.18
N HIS A 280 -6.31 -3.30 5.98
CA HIS A 280 -6.83 -2.54 4.85
C HIS A 280 -7.01 -3.45 3.64
N ASN A 281 -8.12 -3.29 2.91
CA ASN A 281 -8.32 -3.94 1.61
C ASN A 281 -8.30 -2.89 0.49
N LEU A 282 -7.28 -2.96 -0.36
CA LEU A 282 -7.02 -1.97 -1.40
C LEU A 282 -7.56 -2.38 -2.77
N GLY A 283 -8.30 -3.49 -2.82
CA GLY A 283 -8.88 -4.05 -4.03
C GLY A 283 -7.86 -4.73 -4.94
N ASP A 284 -8.23 -4.92 -6.20
CA ASP A 284 -7.40 -5.58 -7.21
C ASP A 284 -6.25 -4.72 -7.75
N CYS A 285 -6.20 -3.45 -7.31
CA CYS A 285 -5.25 -2.43 -7.72
C CYS A 285 -5.09 -2.31 -9.25
N ARG A 286 -6.13 -2.61 -10.05
CA ARG A 286 -6.07 -2.53 -11.53
C ARG A 286 -6.11 -1.10 -12.08
N SER A 287 -6.66 -0.19 -11.29
CA SER A 287 -6.79 1.24 -11.61
C SER A 287 -6.71 2.04 -10.32
N THR A 288 -6.19 3.26 -10.39
CA THR A 288 -6.28 4.26 -9.31
C THR A 288 -7.73 4.66 -9.02
N MET A 289 -8.63 4.44 -9.99
CA MET A 289 -10.07 4.67 -9.86
C MET A 289 -10.83 3.46 -9.30
N ASN A 290 -10.13 2.38 -8.89
CA ASN A 290 -10.78 1.27 -8.20
C ASN A 290 -11.48 1.81 -6.94
N ALA A 291 -12.76 1.49 -6.73
CA ALA A 291 -13.53 2.03 -5.62
C ALA A 291 -12.89 1.84 -4.24
N LYS A 292 -12.21 0.70 -4.00
CA LYS A 292 -11.50 0.44 -2.73
C LYS A 292 -10.25 1.30 -2.60
N TRP A 293 -9.43 1.36 -3.66
CA TRP A 293 -8.27 2.25 -3.69
C TRP A 293 -8.69 3.71 -3.48
N HIS A 294 -9.71 4.14 -4.21
CA HIS A 294 -10.19 5.52 -4.18
C HIS A 294 -10.81 5.88 -2.83
N SER A 295 -11.52 4.96 -2.17
CA SER A 295 -12.04 5.18 -0.80
C SER A 295 -10.95 5.35 0.27
N MET A 296 -9.73 4.90 -0.02
CA MET A 296 -8.56 5.09 0.85
C MET A 296 -7.80 6.38 0.54
N THR A 297 -7.83 6.86 -0.71
CA THR A 297 -7.16 8.11 -1.12
C THR A 297 -8.05 9.35 -1.00
N ASP A 298 -9.36 9.20 -1.18
CA ASP A 298 -10.34 10.27 -1.08
C ASP A 298 -11.39 9.95 -0.01
N CYS A 299 -11.24 10.61 1.14
CA CYS A 299 -12.12 10.45 2.30
C CYS A 299 -13.58 10.93 2.03
N ARG A 300 -13.87 11.46 0.83
CA ARG A 300 -15.22 11.89 0.37
C ARG A 300 -15.99 10.78 -0.33
N VAL A 301 -15.33 9.74 -0.83
CA VAL A 301 -16.00 8.65 -1.56
C VAL A 301 -16.40 7.56 -0.56
N PRO A 302 -17.70 7.34 -0.29
CA PRO A 302 -18.12 6.31 0.64
C PRO A 302 -17.80 4.93 0.05
N GLY A 303 -17.10 4.12 0.85
CA GLY A 303 -16.93 2.70 0.59
C GLY A 303 -18.26 1.95 0.63
N THR A 304 -18.30 0.77 -0.02
CA THR A 304 -19.38 -0.21 0.21
C THR A 304 -19.43 -0.61 1.68
N ARG A 305 -20.62 -0.81 2.26
CA ARG A 305 -20.66 -1.30 3.65
C ARG A 305 -20.18 -2.75 3.70
N LEU A 306 -19.11 -3.01 4.45
CA LEU A 306 -18.71 -4.34 4.88
C LEU A 306 -19.18 -4.59 6.30
N SER A 307 -19.37 -5.85 6.67
CA SER A 307 -19.54 -6.23 8.07
C SER A 307 -18.28 -5.90 8.86
N ALA A 308 -18.43 -5.55 10.13
CA ALA A 308 -17.29 -5.33 11.01
C ALA A 308 -16.37 -6.57 11.04
N GLY A 309 -15.06 -6.36 11.04
CA GLY A 309 -14.05 -7.43 11.02
C GLY A 309 -13.93 -8.18 9.68
N ALA A 310 -14.61 -7.77 8.60
CA ALA A 310 -14.57 -8.49 7.32
C ALA A 310 -13.18 -8.49 6.67
N VAL A 311 -12.41 -7.41 6.80
CA VAL A 311 -11.06 -7.25 6.25
C VAL A 311 -10.03 -7.95 7.12
N GLU A 312 -10.17 -7.87 8.45
CA GLU A 312 -9.36 -8.66 9.41
C GLU A 312 -9.53 -10.17 9.14
N ASN A 313 -10.77 -10.64 8.99
CA ASN A 313 -11.05 -12.03 8.65
C ASN A 313 -10.46 -12.43 7.28
N GLN A 314 -10.52 -11.56 6.27
CA GLN A 314 -9.87 -11.80 4.97
C GLN A 314 -8.35 -11.88 5.10
N TRP A 315 -7.75 -11.06 5.95
CA TRP A 315 -6.31 -11.07 6.21
C TRP A 315 -5.86 -12.39 6.83
N HIS A 316 -6.56 -12.86 7.85
CA HIS A 316 -6.27 -14.13 8.51
C HIS A 316 -6.54 -15.33 7.58
N ALA A 317 -7.62 -15.31 6.82
CA ALA A 317 -7.91 -16.36 5.83
C ALA A 317 -6.90 -16.42 4.68
N SER A 318 -6.19 -15.32 4.40
CA SER A 318 -5.14 -15.25 3.38
C SER A 318 -3.78 -15.77 3.86
N HIS A 319 -3.68 -16.22 5.10
CA HIS A 319 -2.45 -16.73 5.69
C HIS A 319 -1.94 -17.98 4.95
N VAL A 320 -0.63 -18.02 4.70
CA VAL A 320 0.03 -19.21 4.14
C VAL A 320 0.59 -20.02 5.31
N PRO A 321 0.22 -21.30 5.47
CA PRO A 321 0.80 -22.16 6.50
C PRO A 321 2.33 -22.15 6.39
N GLY A 322 3.01 -21.71 7.45
CA GLY A 322 4.48 -21.57 7.49
C GLY A 322 4.98 -20.13 7.65
N ASP A 323 4.14 -19.12 7.41
CA ASP A 323 4.42 -17.75 7.82
C ASP A 323 4.32 -17.67 9.35
N LYS A 324 5.43 -17.91 10.08
CA LYS A 324 5.50 -17.70 11.54
C LYS A 324 5.42 -16.20 11.85
N LEU A 325 4.25 -15.58 11.73
CA LEU A 325 4.19 -14.12 11.65
C LEU A 325 2.96 -13.54 12.35
N ASP A 326 3.17 -13.25 13.63
CA ASP A 326 2.90 -11.94 14.24
C ASP A 326 3.80 -11.76 15.46
N ALA A 327 3.86 -12.78 16.32
CA ALA A 327 4.71 -12.80 17.51
C ALA A 327 6.18 -12.51 17.20
N ALA A 328 6.83 -13.22 16.28
CA ALA A 328 8.28 -13.06 16.05
C ALA A 328 8.71 -11.69 15.51
N ALA A 329 7.84 -10.97 14.79
CA ALA A 329 8.18 -9.62 14.32
C ALA A 329 7.90 -8.57 15.38
N VAL A 330 6.81 -8.74 16.15
CA VAL A 330 6.56 -7.95 17.36
C VAL A 330 7.73 -8.16 18.31
N GLU A 331 8.12 -9.41 18.56
CA GLU A 331 9.23 -9.78 19.43
C GLU A 331 10.58 -9.30 18.92
N ALA A 332 10.86 -9.39 17.62
CA ALA A 332 12.09 -8.82 17.07
C ALA A 332 12.11 -7.28 17.17
N CYS A 333 10.95 -6.62 17.05
CA CYS A 333 10.84 -5.19 17.32
C CYS A 333 11.00 -4.90 18.81
N TRP A 334 10.50 -5.76 19.71
CA TRP A 334 10.72 -5.70 21.15
C TRP A 334 12.20 -5.84 21.49
N GLU A 335 12.89 -6.84 20.94
CA GLU A 335 14.33 -7.05 21.12
C GLU A 335 15.15 -5.88 20.56
N ALA A 336 14.75 -5.33 19.40
CA ALA A 336 15.46 -4.22 18.78
C ALA A 336 15.29 -2.90 19.56
N ALA A 337 14.11 -2.67 20.16
CA ALA A 337 13.90 -1.56 21.08
C ALA A 337 14.79 -1.73 22.33
N ARG A 338 14.86 -2.94 22.89
CA ARG A 338 15.68 -3.28 24.06
C ARG A 338 17.19 -3.13 23.84
N ARG A 339 17.75 -3.46 22.67
CA ARG A 339 19.21 -3.42 22.40
C ARG A 339 19.78 -2.01 22.14
N ARG A 340 18.94 -0.98 22.05
CA ARG A 340 19.37 0.41 21.81
C ARG A 340 19.45 1.24 23.10
N GLU A 341 19.01 0.66 24.21
CA GLU A 341 19.35 1.03 25.58
C GLU A 341 20.71 0.42 25.94
#